data_AF-A0A1G8GMQ6-F1
#
_entry.id   AF-A0A1G8GMQ6-F1
#
_cell.length_a   1.000
_cell.length_b   1.000
_cell.length_c   1.000
_cell.angle_alpha   90.00
_cell.angle_beta   90.00
_cell.angle_gamma   90.00
#
_symmetry.space_group_name_H-M   'P 1'
#
loop_
_entity.id
_entity.type
_entity.pdbx_description
1 polymer ?
#
loop_
_entity_poly.entity_id
_entity_poly.type
_entity_poly.pdbx_seq_one_letter_code
_entity_poly.pdbx_strand_id
1 'polypeptide(L)'
;MIACTLSNLELRSIIESAFLPLRCNCTVLDDTMTVEVIDPATEHVELLVTGIALDRLDTSRALCELISELHAELNNSRHTHRHALAS
;
A
#
# COMPACT_ATOMS: atom_id res chain seq x y z
N MET A 1 24.71 -2.31 11.43
CA MET A 1 23.46 -2.42 10.64
C MET A 1 22.34 -2.14 11.62
N ILE A 2 21.79 -0.93 11.60
CA ILE A 2 20.79 -0.52 12.60
C ILE A 2 19.49 -1.19 12.21
N ALA A 3 19.12 -2.25 12.93
CA ALA A 3 17.77 -2.77 12.91
C ALA A 3 16.90 -1.75 13.67
N CYS A 4 16.50 -0.67 12.98
CA CYS A 4 15.41 0.16 13.45
C CYS A 4 14.15 -0.68 13.26
N THR A 5 13.74 -1.41 14.30
CA THR A 5 12.41 -2.00 14.35
C THR A 5 11.42 -0.85 14.29
N LEU A 6 10.87 -0.57 13.11
CA LEU A 6 9.86 0.45 12.91
C LEU A 6 8.60 0.00 13.63
N SER A 7 8.00 0.89 14.42
CA SER A 7 6.70 0.64 15.01
C SER A 7 5.65 0.48 13.90
N ASN A 8 4.58 -0.28 14.17
CA ASN A 8 3.45 -0.40 13.24
C ASN A 8 2.93 0.96 12.74
N LEU A 9 2.95 1.99 13.58
CA LEU A 9 2.60 3.37 13.20
C LEU A 9 3.56 3.99 12.18
N GLU A 10 4.87 3.83 12.37
CA GLU A 10 5.89 4.34 11.46
C GLU A 10 5.80 3.65 10.10
N LEU A 11 5.62 2.32 10.13
CA LEU A 11 5.42 1.50 8.95
C LEU A 11 4.22 2.01 8.13
N ARG A 12 3.06 2.19 8.78
CA ARG A 12 1.86 2.74 8.14
C ARG A 12 2.13 4.11 7.55
N SER A 13 2.72 5.02 8.32
CA SER A 13 3.03 6.38 7.89
C SER A 13 3.94 6.42 6.65
N ILE A 14 4.96 5.56 6.60
CA ILE A 14 5.87 5.45 5.44
C ILE A 14 5.09 4.97 4.20
N ILE A 15 4.30 3.90 4.35
CA ILE A 15 3.50 3.34 3.27
C ILE A 15 2.48 4.38 2.80
N GLU A 16 1.72 4.98 3.69
CA GLU A 16 0.69 5.97 3.37
C GLU A 16 1.27 7.19 2.64
N SER A 17 2.45 7.66 3.08
CA SER A 17 3.17 8.76 2.44
C SER A 17 3.67 8.40 1.04
N ALA A 18 3.97 7.12 0.77
CA ALA A 18 4.44 6.66 -0.52
C ALA A 18 3.34 6.64 -1.60
N PHE A 19 2.05 6.69 -1.22
CA PHE A 19 0.93 6.73 -2.17
C PHE A 19 0.40 8.13 -2.46
N LEU A 20 0.97 9.18 -1.86
CA LEU A 20 0.57 10.55 -2.18
C LEU A 20 0.74 10.83 -3.68
N PRO A 21 -0.23 11.51 -4.33
CA PRO A 21 -1.36 12.26 -3.75
C PRO A 21 -2.63 11.45 -3.45
N LEU A 22 -2.64 10.12 -3.65
CA LEU A 22 -3.80 9.28 -3.35
C LEU A 22 -3.93 9.07 -1.83
N ARG A 23 -5.15 8.75 -1.38
CA ARG A 23 -5.43 8.49 0.03
C ARG A 23 -5.19 7.01 0.31
N CYS A 24 -4.06 6.68 0.90
CA CYS A 24 -3.78 5.34 1.39
C CYS A 24 -4.20 5.24 2.87
N ASN A 25 -4.87 4.14 3.23
CA ASN A 25 -5.31 3.82 4.57
C ASN A 25 -4.74 2.46 4.96
N CYS A 26 -3.82 2.45 5.91
CA CYS A 26 -3.16 1.23 6.37
C CYS A 26 -3.74 0.79 7.72
N THR A 27 -4.50 -0.30 7.73
CA THR A 27 -5.07 -0.89 8.95
C THR A 27 -4.30 -2.14 9.32
N VAL A 28 -3.86 -2.25 10.57
CA VAL A 28 -3.23 -3.49 11.07
C VAL A 28 -4.15 -4.13 12.10
N LEU A 29 -4.40 -5.42 11.91
CA LEU A 29 -5.19 -6.26 12.78
C LEU A 29 -4.37 -7.50 13.14
N ASP A 30 -4.16 -7.69 14.45
CA ASP A 30 -3.28 -8.71 15.03
C ASP A 30 -1.86 -8.63 14.41
N ASP A 31 -1.53 -9.54 13.49
CA ASP A 31 -0.23 -9.64 12.81
C ASP A 31 -0.33 -9.42 11.29
N THR A 32 -1.47 -8.93 10.82
CA THR A 32 -1.73 -8.69 9.39
C THR A 32 -2.07 -7.24 9.13
N MET A 33 -1.55 -6.71 8.02
CA MET A 33 -1.84 -5.38 7.54
C MET A 33 -2.73 -5.45 6.31
N THR A 34 -3.65 -4.52 6.25
CA THR A 34 -4.52 -4.22 5.11
C THR A 34 -4.17 -2.82 4.62
N VAL A 35 -3.91 -2.70 3.32
CA VAL A 35 -3.61 -1.44 2.65
C VAL A 35 -4.73 -1.17 1.66
N GLU A 36 -5.39 -0.03 1.83
CA GLU A 36 -6.46 0.44 0.98
C GLU A 36 -6.05 1.77 0.35
N VAL A 37 -5.98 1.83 -0.98
CA VAL A 37 -5.66 3.04 -1.73
C VAL A 37 -6.93 3.57 -2.40
N ILE A 38 -7.31 4.77 -2.02
CA ILE A 38 -8.52 5.45 -2.44
C ILE A 38 -8.11 6.69 -3.23
N ASP A 39 -8.71 6.88 -4.40
CA ASP A 39 -8.57 8.10 -5.17
C ASP A 39 -9.44 9.20 -4.55
N PRO A 40 -8.86 10.28 -3.98
CA PRO A 40 -9.63 11.31 -3.29
C PRO A 40 -10.45 12.18 -4.24
N ALA A 41 -10.25 12.11 -5.56
CA ALA A 41 -11.02 12.87 -6.53
C ALA A 41 -12.32 12.13 -6.93
N THR A 42 -12.31 10.81 -6.91
CA THR A 42 -13.45 9.96 -7.32
C THR A 42 -14.08 9.20 -6.15
N GLU A 43 -13.44 9.22 -4.97
CA GLU A 43 -13.77 8.40 -3.80
C GLU A 43 -13.77 6.88 -4.10
N HIS A 44 -13.09 6.46 -5.17
CA HIS A 44 -13.02 5.07 -5.60
C HIS A 44 -11.82 4.35 -4.98
N VAL A 45 -12.01 3.09 -4.58
CA VAL A 45 -10.93 2.23 -4.11
C VAL A 45 -10.20 1.67 -5.33
N GLU A 46 -9.02 2.22 -5.59
CA GLU A 46 -8.18 1.84 -6.73
C GLU A 46 -7.41 0.53 -6.46
N LEU A 47 -7.09 0.28 -5.18
CA LEU A 47 -6.37 -0.91 -4.75
C LEU A 47 -6.76 -1.28 -3.31
N LEU A 48 -7.01 -2.57 -3.08
CA LEU A 48 -7.23 -3.13 -1.74
C LEU A 48 -6.41 -4.41 -1.60
N VAL A 49 -5.43 -4.39 -0.71
CA VAL A 49 -4.58 -5.54 -0.40
C VAL A 49 -4.74 -5.89 1.06
N THR A 50 -5.11 -7.15 1.35
CA THR A 50 -5.32 -7.67 2.69
C THR A 50 -4.36 -8.83 2.98
N GLY A 51 -4.14 -9.13 4.26
CA GLY A 51 -3.34 -10.29 4.67
C GLY A 51 -1.82 -10.11 4.53
N ILE A 52 -1.32 -8.88 4.52
CA ILE A 52 0.12 -8.62 4.49
C ILE A 52 0.68 -8.96 5.88
N ALA A 53 1.42 -10.06 6.00
CA ALA A 53 2.04 -10.44 7.26
C ALA A 53 3.07 -9.38 7.70
N LEU A 54 2.88 -8.80 8.89
CA LEU A 54 3.81 -7.81 9.46
C LEU A 54 5.20 -8.39 9.71
N ASP A 55 5.27 -9.70 9.99
CA ASP A 55 6.54 -10.43 10.15
C ASP A 55 7.42 -10.34 8.90
N ARG A 56 6.82 -10.20 7.70
CA ARG A 56 7.56 -9.98 6.45
C ARG A 56 8.12 -8.56 6.32
N LEU A 57 7.70 -7.62 7.17
CA LEU A 57 8.07 -6.21 7.10
C LEU A 57 9.09 -5.84 8.19
N ASP A 58 9.86 -6.82 8.65
CA ASP A 58 10.91 -6.71 9.66
C ASP A 58 12.14 -5.93 9.16
N THR A 59 12.29 -5.81 7.84
CA THR A 59 13.39 -5.07 7.20
C THR A 59 12.92 -3.92 6.32
N SER A 60 13.74 -2.87 6.25
CA SER A 60 13.53 -1.76 5.31
C SER A 60 13.44 -2.22 3.85
N ARG A 61 14.18 -3.28 3.49
CA ARG A 61 14.10 -3.89 2.15
C ARG A 61 12.69 -4.42 1.89
N ALA A 62 12.14 -5.22 2.79
CA ALA A 62 10.82 -5.79 2.59
C ALA A 62 9.71 -4.73 2.57
N LEU A 63 9.87 -3.65 3.34
CA LEU A 63 9.00 -2.48 3.24
C LEU A 63 9.06 -1.83 1.86
N CYS A 64 10.26 -1.58 1.32
CA CYS A 64 10.43 -1.01 -0.02
C CYS A 64 9.90 -1.93 -1.13
N GLU A 65 10.10 -3.25 -1.00
CA GLU A 65 9.54 -4.25 -1.93
C GLU A 65 8.01 -4.19 -1.90
N LEU A 66 7.39 -4.20 -0.72
CA LEU A 66 5.93 -4.08 -0.58
C LEU A 66 5.41 -2.79 -1.25
N ILE A 67 6.04 -1.65 -0.99
CA ILE A 67 5.63 -0.37 -1.60
C ILE A 67 5.74 -0.46 -3.13
N SER A 68 6.81 -1.06 -3.65
CA SER A 68 7.03 -1.21 -5.09
C SER A 68 5.99 -2.15 -5.73
N GLU A 69 5.68 -3.27 -5.08
CA GLU A 69 4.64 -4.22 -5.51
C GLU A 69 3.28 -3.53 -5.57
N LEU A 70 2.89 -2.83 -4.50
CA LEU A 70 1.63 -2.09 -4.45
C LEU A 70 1.54 -0.96 -5.49
N HIS A 71 2.64 -0.24 -5.76
CA HIS A 71 2.69 0.76 -6.83
C HIS A 71 2.49 0.13 -8.22
N ALA A 72 3.11 -1.02 -8.45
CA ALA A 72 2.95 -1.77 -9.70
C ALA A 72 1.50 -2.26 -9.87
N GLU A 73 0.89 -2.83 -8.82
CA GLU A 73 -0.51 -3.26 -8.84
C GLU A 73 -1.46 -2.09 -9.07
N LEU A 74 -1.28 -0.98 -8.35
CA LEU A 74 -2.08 0.23 -8.52
C LEU A 74 -2.03 0.75 -9.97
N ASN A 75 -0.83 0.79 -10.56
CA ASN A 75 -0.67 1.22 -11.94
C ASN A 75 -1.39 0.25 -12.90
N ASN A 76 -1.29 -1.06 -12.67
CA ASN A 76 -1.98 -2.08 -13.47
C ASN A 76 -3.52 -1.96 -13.37
N SER A 77 -4.05 -1.74 -12.17
CA SER A 77 -5.49 -1.51 -11.95
C SER A 77 -5.97 -0.27 -12.72
N ARG A 78 -5.19 0.82 -12.67
CA ARG A 78 -5.49 2.07 -13.39
C ARG A 78 -5.44 1.91 -14.90
N HIS A 79 -4.48 1.15 -15.42
CA HIS A 79 -4.40 0.83 -16.85
C HIS A 79 -5.62 0.02 -17.31
N THR A 80 -6.08 -0.93 -16.48
CA THR A 80 -7.26 -1.74 -16.78
C THR A 80 -8.53 -0.89 -16.81
N HIS A 81 -8.72 0.01 -15.85
CA HIS A 81 -9.90 0.87 -15.79
C HIS A 81 -9.97 1.87 -16.97
N ARG A 82 -8.82 2.36 -17.46
CA ARG A 82 -8.76 3.23 -18.65
C ARG A 82 -9.14 2.50 -19.94
N HIS A 83 -8.89 1.19 -20.03
CA HIS A 83 -9.25 0.40 -21.21
C HIS A 83 -10.74 0.04 -21.25
N ALA A 84 -11.40 -0.08 -20.10
CA ALA A 84 -12.82 -0.45 -20.02
C ALA A 84 -13.79 0.64 -20.50
N LEU A 85 -13.38 1.91 -20.53
CA LEU A 85 -14.19 3.04 -21.02
C LEU A 85 -14.00 3.34 -22.52
N ALA A 86 -13.12 2.59 -23.20
CA ALA A 86 -12.75 2.81 -24.61
C ALA A 86 -13.33 1.76 -25.58
N SER A 87 -14.36 0.99 -25.19
CA SER A 87 -15.01 -0.03 -26.04
C SER A 87 -16.50 0.23 -26.20
#